data_AF-A0A2R6CZA7-F1
#
_entry.id   AF-A0A2R6CZA7-F1
#
_cell.length_a   1.000
_cell.length_b   1.000
_cell.length_c   1.000
_cell.angle_alpha   90.00
_cell.angle_beta   90.00
_cell.angle_gamma   90.00
#
_symmetry.space_group_name_H-M   'P 1'
#
loop_
_entity.id
_entity.type
_entity.pdbx_description
1 polymer ?
#
loop_
_entity_poly.entity_id
_entity_poly.type
_entity_poly.pdbx_seq_one_letter_code
_entity_poly.pdbx_strand_id
1 'polypeptide(L)'
;MASDGTVLVVDDDEAVADVYAGQLSDTYDVLTAYDGETALELVTEDVDVVLLDRRMHRLSGREVLAVIRERELTCAVVMVTAVDPGFDIIDMGFDDYLLKPVKRDDLESVVEETIDRLGRRAVVREYLALASKVATLRVEKDPAELEGNERYEKMVERLRDLKSEVDTDEIDAPVDV
;
A
#
# COMPACT_ATOMS: atom_id res chain seq x y z
N MET A 1 -8.41 5.54 -24.84
CA MET A 1 -7.35 5.98 -23.92
C MET A 1 -6.58 4.72 -23.58
N ALA A 2 -5.25 4.72 -23.64
CA ALA A 2 -4.50 3.62 -23.01
C ALA A 2 -4.70 3.80 -21.50
N SER A 3 -4.99 2.72 -20.78
CA SER A 3 -5.00 2.76 -19.32
C SER A 3 -3.58 3.02 -18.84
N ASP A 4 -3.43 3.87 -17.83
CA ASP A 4 -2.14 4.16 -17.20
C ASP A 4 -1.73 3.04 -16.19
N GLY A 5 -2.54 1.97 -16.09
CA GLY A 5 -2.28 0.77 -15.31
C GLY A 5 -3.55 -0.03 -15.00
N THR A 6 -3.38 -1.25 -14.49
CA THR A 6 -4.45 -2.14 -14.01
C THR A 6 -4.53 -2.10 -12.48
N VAL A 7 -5.69 -1.75 -11.94
CA VAL A 7 -5.93 -1.65 -10.49
C VAL A 7 -6.95 -2.70 -10.05
N LEU A 8 -6.61 -3.52 -9.05
CA LEU A 8 -7.54 -4.43 -8.40
C LEU A 8 -8.02 -3.83 -7.07
N VAL A 9 -9.31 -3.55 -6.96
CA VAL A 9 -9.95 -3.09 -5.72
C VAL A 9 -10.53 -4.29 -4.98
N VAL A 10 -10.14 -4.47 -3.72
CA VAL A 10 -10.52 -5.60 -2.89
C VAL A 10 -11.12 -5.12 -1.56
N ASP A 11 -12.43 -5.31 -1.40
CA ASP A 11 -13.18 -4.88 -0.23
C ASP A 11 -14.46 -5.71 -0.09
N ASP A 12 -14.77 -6.22 1.11
CA ASP A 12 -16.00 -6.99 1.29
C ASP A 12 -17.27 -6.14 1.49
N ASP A 13 -17.11 -4.83 1.62
CA ASP A 13 -18.19 -3.88 1.41
C ASP A 13 -18.28 -3.51 -0.08
N GLU A 14 -19.19 -4.18 -0.80
CA GLU A 14 -19.41 -3.97 -2.24
C GLU A 14 -19.63 -2.49 -2.59
N ALA A 15 -20.31 -1.73 -1.73
CA ALA A 15 -20.56 -0.31 -1.99
C ALA A 15 -19.27 0.52 -1.91
N VAL A 16 -18.35 0.18 -0.99
CA VAL A 16 -17.04 0.83 -0.89
C VAL A 16 -16.16 0.45 -2.07
N ALA A 17 -16.08 -0.83 -2.41
CA ALA A 17 -15.34 -1.31 -3.59
C ALA A 17 -15.82 -0.61 -4.87
N ASP A 18 -17.13 -0.56 -5.11
CA ASP A 18 -17.72 0.05 -6.31
C ASP A 18 -17.48 1.56 -6.36
N VAL A 19 -17.47 2.25 -5.21
CA VAL A 19 -17.14 3.69 -5.15
C VAL A 19 -15.69 3.92 -5.53
N TYR A 20 -14.73 3.16 -4.99
CA TYR A 20 -13.32 3.29 -5.34
C TYR A 20 -13.08 2.91 -6.79
N ALA A 21 -13.72 1.85 -7.28
CA ALA A 21 -13.61 1.47 -8.69
C ALA A 21 -14.17 2.55 -9.62
N GLY A 22 -15.33 3.11 -9.30
CA GLY A 22 -15.91 4.22 -10.06
C GLY A 22 -15.02 5.46 -10.07
N GLN A 23 -14.36 5.79 -8.96
CA GLN A 23 -13.41 6.91 -8.87
C GLN A 23 -12.20 6.73 -9.80
N LEU A 24 -11.70 5.49 -9.95
CA LEU A 24 -10.48 5.18 -10.71
C LEU A 24 -10.74 4.81 -12.18
N SER A 25 -11.97 4.41 -12.52
CA SER A 25 -12.33 3.88 -13.85
C SER A 25 -12.19 4.86 -15.02
N ASP A 26 -12.08 6.17 -14.75
CA ASP A 26 -11.83 7.17 -15.80
C ASP A 26 -10.39 7.13 -16.33
N THR A 27 -9.45 6.58 -15.54
CA THR A 27 -7.99 6.63 -15.79
C THR A 27 -7.36 5.24 -15.91
N TYR A 28 -7.84 4.27 -15.13
CA TYR A 28 -7.23 2.94 -14.99
C TYR A 28 -8.17 1.82 -15.45
N ASP A 29 -7.60 0.67 -15.80
CA ASP A 29 -8.38 -0.56 -15.96
C ASP A 29 -8.65 -1.16 -14.58
N VAL A 30 -9.89 -1.07 -14.11
CA VAL A 30 -10.24 -1.47 -12.75
C VAL A 30 -10.91 -2.84 -12.71
N LEU A 31 -10.36 -3.73 -11.89
CA LEU A 31 -10.95 -4.99 -11.47
C LEU A 31 -11.49 -4.86 -10.04
N THR A 32 -12.56 -5.58 -9.71
CA THR A 32 -13.12 -5.61 -8.35
C THR A 32 -13.21 -7.04 -7.83
N ALA A 33 -12.88 -7.21 -6.54
CA ALA A 33 -13.12 -8.43 -5.79
C ALA A 33 -13.79 -8.09 -4.46
N TYR A 34 -14.86 -8.81 -4.13
CA TYR A 34 -15.63 -8.57 -2.90
C TYR A 34 -15.29 -9.54 -1.76
N ASP A 35 -14.25 -10.34 -1.96
CA ASP A 35 -13.72 -11.29 -1.00
C ASP A 35 -12.28 -11.68 -1.38
N GLY A 36 -11.55 -12.22 -0.40
CA GLY A 36 -10.15 -12.59 -0.60
C GLY A 36 -9.92 -13.78 -1.53
N GLU A 37 -10.90 -14.70 -1.71
CA GLU A 37 -10.75 -15.83 -2.63
C GLU A 37 -10.77 -15.33 -4.07
N THR A 38 -11.78 -14.51 -4.42
CA THR A 38 -11.90 -13.82 -5.71
C THR A 38 -10.69 -12.93 -5.98
N ALA A 39 -10.21 -12.19 -4.96
CA ALA A 39 -9.02 -11.34 -5.11
C ALA A 39 -7.79 -12.16 -5.52
N LEU A 40 -7.60 -13.34 -4.95
CA LEU A 40 -6.50 -14.23 -5.27
C LEU A 40 -6.64 -14.94 -6.63
N GLU A 41 -7.84 -15.01 -7.18
CA GLU A 41 -8.08 -15.47 -8.56
C GLU A 41 -7.80 -14.37 -9.58
N LEU A 42 -8.17 -13.12 -9.27
CA LEU A 42 -8.02 -11.97 -10.16
C LEU A 42 -6.60 -11.37 -10.15
N VAL A 43 -5.86 -11.49 -9.05
CA VAL A 43 -4.50 -10.94 -8.96
C VAL A 43 -3.54 -11.76 -9.81
N THR A 44 -3.01 -11.13 -10.85
CA THR A 44 -2.07 -11.71 -11.83
C THR A 44 -0.85 -10.80 -12.00
N GLU A 45 0.11 -11.20 -12.82
CA GLU A 45 1.29 -10.38 -13.15
C GLU A 45 0.95 -9.09 -13.90
N ASP A 46 -0.24 -9.02 -14.51
CA ASP A 46 -0.72 -7.84 -15.25
C ASP A 46 -1.37 -6.79 -14.32
N VAL A 47 -1.58 -7.10 -13.03
CA VAL A 47 -2.10 -6.15 -12.05
C VAL A 47 -0.96 -5.28 -11.53
N ASP A 48 -1.07 -3.97 -11.67
CA ASP A 48 -0.06 -3.01 -11.22
C ASP A 48 -0.25 -2.66 -9.74
N VAL A 49 -1.49 -2.39 -9.33
CA VAL A 49 -1.82 -1.98 -7.96
C VAL A 49 -3.00 -2.78 -7.41
N VAL A 50 -2.88 -3.21 -6.15
CA VAL A 50 -3.98 -3.81 -5.39
C VAL A 50 -4.35 -2.86 -4.24
N LEU A 51 -5.58 -2.36 -4.27
CA LEU A 51 -6.19 -1.64 -3.15
C LEU A 51 -6.89 -2.65 -2.26
N LEU A 52 -6.40 -2.85 -1.03
CA LEU A 52 -6.77 -4.02 -0.21
C LEU A 52 -7.35 -3.60 1.14
N ASP A 53 -8.60 -3.96 1.43
CA ASP A 53 -9.11 -3.87 2.80
C ASP A 53 -8.45 -4.95 3.67
N ARG A 54 -7.98 -4.50 4.83
CA ARG A 54 -7.38 -5.34 5.86
C ARG A 54 -8.43 -6.23 6.55
N ARG A 55 -9.65 -5.74 6.77
CA ARG A 55 -10.73 -6.50 7.42
C ARG A 55 -11.70 -6.96 6.35
N MET A 56 -11.66 -8.26 6.08
CA MET A 56 -12.65 -8.92 5.23
C MET A 56 -13.07 -10.23 5.87
N HIS A 57 -14.27 -10.71 5.54
CA HIS A 57 -14.75 -12.02 5.96
C HIS A 57 -13.98 -13.17 5.28
N ARG A 58 -13.93 -14.33 5.95
CA ARG A 58 -13.24 -15.57 5.54
C ARG A 58 -11.72 -15.43 5.41
N LEU A 59 -11.25 -14.69 4.42
CA LEU A 59 -9.83 -14.47 4.14
C LEU A 59 -9.52 -12.99 4.33
N SER A 60 -8.74 -12.67 5.35
CA SER A 60 -8.39 -11.28 5.68
C SER A 60 -7.45 -10.68 4.65
N GLY A 61 -7.42 -9.35 4.53
CA GLY A 61 -6.46 -8.67 3.65
C GLY A 61 -5.00 -8.96 4.02
N ARG A 62 -4.71 -9.28 5.28
CA ARG A 62 -3.37 -9.73 5.68
C ARG A 62 -3.01 -11.07 5.05
N GLU A 63 -3.97 -12.00 4.97
CA GLU A 63 -3.77 -13.31 4.33
C GLU A 63 -3.69 -13.17 2.80
N VAL A 64 -4.52 -12.33 2.18
CA VAL A 64 -4.39 -12.00 0.74
C VAL A 64 -2.99 -11.45 0.45
N LEU A 65 -2.54 -10.45 1.21
CA LEU A 65 -1.22 -9.84 1.03
C LEU A 65 -0.09 -10.87 1.20
N ALA A 66 -0.18 -11.75 2.20
CA ALA A 66 0.81 -12.81 2.39
C ALA A 66 0.90 -13.72 1.16
N VAL A 67 -0.24 -14.15 0.61
CA VAL A 67 -0.27 -15.00 -0.59
C VAL A 67 0.25 -14.26 -1.83
N ILE A 68 -0.07 -12.97 -2.00
CA ILE A 68 0.48 -12.14 -3.10
C ILE A 68 2.01 -12.15 -3.05
N ARG A 69 2.60 -11.96 -1.86
CA ARG A 69 4.06 -11.96 -1.68
C ARG A 69 4.67 -13.36 -1.80
N GLU A 70 4.00 -14.40 -1.34
CA GLU A 70 4.42 -15.80 -1.55
C GLU A 70 4.45 -16.21 -3.02
N ARG A 71 3.56 -15.64 -3.85
CA ARG A 71 3.54 -15.82 -5.31
C ARG A 71 4.57 -14.96 -6.04
N GLU A 72 5.38 -14.19 -5.32
CA GLU A 72 6.39 -13.27 -5.87
C GLU A 72 5.81 -12.24 -6.86
N LEU A 73 4.52 -11.89 -6.71
CA LEU A 73 3.89 -10.88 -7.55
C LEU A 73 4.46 -9.49 -7.23
N THR A 74 4.82 -8.78 -8.30
CA THR A 74 5.47 -7.46 -8.22
C THR A 74 4.50 -6.30 -8.12
N CYS A 75 3.19 -6.57 -8.16
CA CYS A 75 2.16 -5.56 -7.97
C CYS A 75 2.38 -4.85 -6.63
N ALA A 76 2.16 -3.54 -6.63
CA ALA A 76 2.16 -2.80 -5.40
C ALA A 76 0.85 -3.03 -4.65
N VAL A 77 0.89 -3.03 -3.32
CA VAL A 77 -0.28 -3.21 -2.48
C VAL A 77 -0.45 -1.99 -1.58
N VAL A 78 -1.59 -1.33 -1.72
CA VAL A 78 -2.00 -0.22 -0.85
C VAL A 78 -3.10 -0.73 0.06
N MET A 79 -2.86 -0.70 1.37
CA MET A 79 -3.88 -1.05 2.35
C MET A 79 -4.91 0.09 2.43
N VAL A 80 -6.18 -0.17 2.18
CA VAL A 80 -7.26 0.82 2.29
C VAL A 80 -8.28 0.33 3.30
N THR A 81 -8.23 0.85 4.53
CA THR A 81 -8.95 0.20 5.63
C THR A 81 -9.41 1.16 6.73
N ALA A 82 -10.43 0.75 7.51
CA ALA A 82 -10.86 1.46 8.72
C ALA A 82 -10.11 0.99 9.99
N VAL A 83 -9.06 0.19 9.83
CA VAL A 83 -8.25 -0.31 10.95
C VAL A 83 -7.10 0.64 11.22
N ASP A 84 -7.05 1.20 12.43
CA ASP A 84 -5.90 1.99 12.87
C ASP A 84 -4.61 1.16 12.78
N PRO A 85 -3.53 1.71 12.21
CA PRO A 85 -2.27 1.02 12.12
C PRO A 85 -1.70 0.74 13.52
N GLY A 86 -1.26 -0.48 13.75
CA GLY A 86 -0.47 -0.88 14.91
C GLY A 86 0.99 -1.13 14.51
N PHE A 87 1.84 -1.46 15.47
CA PHE A 87 3.22 -1.87 15.17
C PHE A 87 3.30 -3.15 14.32
N ASP A 88 2.20 -3.88 14.14
CA ASP A 88 2.10 -5.04 13.28
C ASP A 88 2.21 -4.72 11.78
N ILE A 89 2.07 -3.45 11.38
CA ILE A 89 2.25 -3.01 9.99
C ILE A 89 3.72 -3.05 9.55
N ILE A 90 4.66 -3.00 10.50
CA ILE A 90 6.11 -3.02 10.24
C ILE A 90 6.47 -4.27 9.44
N ASP A 91 5.90 -5.39 9.87
CA ASP A 91 6.16 -6.72 9.32
C ASP A 91 5.30 -7.04 8.07
N MET A 92 4.40 -6.14 7.65
CA MET A 92 3.55 -6.36 6.49
C MET A 92 4.23 -5.91 5.19
N GLY A 93 4.06 -6.67 4.11
CA GLY A 93 4.68 -6.40 2.81
C GLY A 93 3.93 -5.40 1.91
N PHE A 94 3.21 -4.42 2.45
CA PHE A 94 2.51 -3.41 1.64
C PHE A 94 3.42 -2.21 1.30
N ASP A 95 2.99 -1.44 0.32
CA ASP A 95 3.68 -0.29 -0.24
C ASP A 95 3.12 1.05 0.29
N ASP A 96 1.80 1.13 0.51
CA ASP A 96 1.17 2.29 1.17
C ASP A 96 -0.03 1.94 2.08
N TYR A 97 -0.47 2.89 2.91
CA TYR A 97 -1.56 2.69 3.88
C TYR A 97 -2.49 3.91 3.99
N LEU A 98 -3.76 3.70 3.64
CA LEU A 98 -4.82 4.71 3.70
C LEU A 98 -5.90 4.32 4.71
N LEU A 99 -6.21 5.27 5.59
CA LEU A 99 -7.32 5.16 6.53
C LEU A 99 -8.62 5.65 5.90
N LYS A 100 -9.66 4.82 5.97
CA LYS A 100 -11.02 5.20 5.59
C LYS A 100 -11.54 6.27 6.58
N PRO A 101 -12.27 7.31 6.11
CA PRO A 101 -12.72 7.53 4.74
C PRO A 101 -11.65 8.16 3.84
N VAL A 102 -11.45 7.57 2.65
CA VAL A 102 -10.52 8.06 1.62
C VAL A 102 -11.26 8.95 0.62
N LYS A 103 -10.71 10.11 0.30
CA LYS A 103 -11.25 11.00 -0.75
C LYS A 103 -10.75 10.57 -2.11
N ARG A 104 -11.48 10.94 -3.16
CA ARG A 104 -11.10 10.68 -4.56
C ARG A 104 -9.66 11.13 -4.86
N ASP A 105 -9.35 12.40 -4.57
CA ASP A 105 -8.02 12.97 -4.87
C ASP A 105 -6.89 12.20 -4.16
N ASP A 106 -7.10 11.80 -2.89
CA ASP A 106 -6.12 11.03 -2.13
C ASP A 106 -5.93 9.62 -2.72
N LEU A 107 -7.02 8.97 -3.14
CA LEU A 107 -7.00 7.64 -3.75
C LEU A 107 -6.29 7.66 -5.11
N GLU A 108 -6.66 8.61 -5.98
CA GLU A 108 -6.06 8.79 -7.31
C GLU A 108 -4.55 9.08 -7.20
N SER A 109 -4.16 10.00 -6.31
CA SER A 109 -2.76 10.36 -6.11
C SER A 109 -1.93 9.17 -5.64
N VAL A 110 -2.45 8.38 -4.69
CA VAL A 110 -1.71 7.22 -4.15
C VAL A 110 -1.58 6.12 -5.20
N VAL A 111 -2.60 5.88 -6.02
CA VAL A 111 -2.51 4.92 -7.14
C VAL A 111 -1.48 5.38 -8.17
N GLU A 112 -1.54 6.64 -8.59
CA GLU A 112 -0.60 7.23 -9.55
C GLU A 112 0.85 7.11 -9.06
N GLU A 113 1.13 7.59 -7.84
CA GLU A 113 2.46 7.51 -7.24
C GLU A 113 2.94 6.07 -7.10
N THR A 114 2.04 5.14 -6.79
CA THR A 114 2.39 3.73 -6.60
C THR A 114 2.74 3.05 -7.92
N ILE A 115 2.01 3.34 -9.00
CA ILE A 115 2.33 2.85 -10.35
C ILE A 115 3.69 3.39 -10.79
N ASP A 116 3.95 4.69 -10.59
CA ASP A 116 5.23 5.33 -10.91
C ASP A 116 6.42 4.69 -10.16
N ARG A 117 6.18 4.14 -8.97
CA ARG A 117 7.19 3.43 -8.18
C ARG A 117 7.55 2.06 -8.75
N LEU A 118 6.68 1.39 -9.51
CA LEU A 118 6.91 0.02 -10.00
C LEU A 118 8.17 -0.10 -10.87
N GLY A 119 8.45 0.92 -11.70
CA GLY A 119 9.64 0.98 -12.55
C GLY A 119 10.93 1.40 -11.83
N ARG A 120 10.85 1.81 -10.55
CA ARG A 120 12.02 2.28 -9.78
C ARG A 120 12.88 1.12 -9.28
N ARG A 121 14.14 1.42 -8.95
CA ARG A 121 15.08 0.44 -8.38
C ARG A 121 14.51 -0.17 -7.10
N ALA A 122 14.81 -1.44 -6.83
CA ALA A 122 14.32 -2.14 -5.65
C ALA A 122 14.62 -1.41 -4.32
N VAL A 123 15.81 -0.81 -4.21
CA VAL A 123 16.23 0.01 -3.06
C VAL A 123 15.33 1.22 -2.85
N VAL A 124 14.94 1.90 -3.94
CA VAL A 124 14.02 3.06 -3.90
C VAL A 124 12.62 2.62 -3.47
N ARG A 125 12.13 1.49 -3.98
CA ARG A 125 10.82 0.94 -3.58
C ARG A 125 10.80 0.56 -2.10
N GLU A 126 11.86 -0.09 -1.60
CA GLU A 126 11.99 -0.42 -0.18
C GLU A 126 12.02 0.85 0.68
N TYR A 127 12.79 1.87 0.27
CA TYR A 127 12.83 3.16 0.96
C TYR A 127 11.44 3.79 1.05
N LEU A 128 10.70 3.87 -0.06
CA LEU A 128 9.38 4.49 -0.11
C LEU A 128 8.33 3.72 0.73
N ALA A 129 8.35 2.39 0.69
CA ALA A 129 7.45 1.57 1.52
C ALA A 129 7.75 1.73 3.02
N LEU A 130 9.02 1.80 3.42
CA LEU A 130 9.39 2.07 4.81
C LEU A 130 9.04 3.51 5.23
N ALA A 131 9.23 4.47 4.33
CA ALA A 131 8.84 5.86 4.52
C ALA A 131 7.34 5.99 4.79
N SER A 132 6.50 5.33 3.97
CA SER A 132 5.04 5.28 4.18
C SER A 132 4.71 4.71 5.56
N LYS A 133 5.24 3.54 5.93
CA LYS A 133 5.02 2.93 7.26
C LYS A 133 5.42 3.85 8.42
N VAL A 134 6.56 4.52 8.32
CA VAL A 134 7.03 5.46 9.35
C VAL A 134 6.08 6.66 9.45
N ALA A 135 5.67 7.24 8.32
CA ALA A 135 4.71 8.34 8.31
C ALA A 135 3.37 7.93 8.93
N THR A 136 2.82 6.78 8.52
CA THR A 136 1.59 6.21 9.07
C THR A 136 1.66 6.01 10.59
N LEU A 137 2.74 5.42 11.11
CA LEU A 137 2.89 5.21 12.56
C LEU A 137 3.07 6.51 13.33
N ARG A 138 3.74 7.52 12.77
CA ARG A 138 3.94 8.82 13.42
C ARG A 138 2.66 9.63 13.54
N VAL A 139 1.71 9.46 12.63
CA VAL A 139 0.39 10.08 12.71
C VAL A 139 -0.46 9.43 13.80
N GLU A 140 -0.33 8.12 13.98
CA GLU A 140 -1.28 7.30 14.74
C GLU A 140 -0.79 6.85 16.13
N LYS A 141 0.50 7.03 16.45
CA LYS A 141 1.08 6.66 17.75
C LYS A 141 1.67 7.86 18.47
N ASP A 142 1.61 7.81 19.80
CA ASP A 142 2.26 8.81 20.63
C ASP A 142 3.80 8.65 20.55
N PRO A 143 4.58 9.76 20.56
CA PRO A 143 6.04 9.69 20.51
C PRO A 143 6.67 8.77 21.55
N ALA A 144 6.11 8.67 22.76
CA ALA A 144 6.64 7.80 23.81
C ALA A 144 6.45 6.31 23.49
N GLU A 145 5.37 5.93 22.79
CA GLU A 145 5.15 4.55 22.34
C GLU A 145 6.12 4.18 21.22
N LEU A 146 6.39 5.12 20.31
CA LEU A 146 7.33 4.94 19.21
C LEU A 146 8.77 4.75 19.70
N GLU A 147 9.23 5.62 20.61
CA GLU A 147 10.55 5.52 21.25
C GLU A 147 10.71 4.25 22.10
N GLY A 148 9.61 3.70 22.61
CA GLY A 148 9.64 2.45 23.39
C GLY A 148 9.65 1.17 22.54
N ASN A 149 9.61 1.26 21.22
CA ASN A 149 9.41 0.10 20.34
C ASN A 149 10.64 -0.24 19.50
N GLU A 150 11.37 -1.29 19.90
CA GLU A 150 12.59 -1.74 19.21
C GLU A 150 12.40 -2.07 17.71
N ARG A 151 11.21 -2.52 17.29
CA ARG A 151 10.94 -2.82 15.87
C ARG A 151 10.82 -1.54 15.06
N TYR A 152 10.14 -0.55 15.61
CA TYR A 152 10.02 0.77 14.98
C TYR A 152 11.38 1.45 14.89
N GLU A 153 12.20 1.42 15.94
CA GLU A 153 13.56 1.97 15.92
C GLU A 153 14.42 1.35 14.82
N LYS A 154 14.44 0.02 14.71
CA LYS A 154 15.15 -0.69 13.63
C LYS A 154 14.64 -0.32 12.24
N MET A 155 13.33 -0.13 12.09
CA MET A 155 12.74 0.31 10.82
C MET A 155 13.21 1.72 10.44
N VAL A 156 13.25 2.64 11.41
CA VAL A 156 13.76 4.01 11.21
C VAL A 156 15.26 4.00 10.88
N GLU A 157 16.05 3.16 11.55
CA GLU A 157 17.48 2.97 11.21
C GLU A 157 17.65 2.47 9.78
N ARG A 158 16.92 1.42 9.38
CA ARG A 158 16.94 0.89 8.01
C ARG A 158 16.55 1.95 6.98
N LEU A 159 15.54 2.77 7.27
CA LEU A 159 15.11 3.87 6.40
C LEU A 159 16.23 4.90 6.22
N ARG A 160 17.00 5.22 7.28
CA ARG A 160 18.16 6.12 7.19
C ARG A 160 19.30 5.54 6.37
N ASP A 161 19.57 4.24 6.52
CA ASP A 161 20.60 3.56 5.73
C ASP A 161 20.25 3.62 4.23
N LEU A 162 19.01 3.26 3.89
CA LEU A 162 18.51 3.32 2.51
C LEU A 162 18.53 4.73 1.93
N LYS A 163 18.25 5.77 2.74
CA LYS A 163 18.31 7.17 2.30
C LYS A 163 19.68 7.57 1.74
N SER A 164 20.76 6.91 2.20
CA SER A 164 22.11 7.17 1.68
C SER A 164 22.39 6.53 0.31
N GLU A 165 21.56 5.56 -0.10
CA GLU A 165 21.67 4.83 -1.36
C GLU A 165 20.70 5.33 -2.45
N VAL A 166 19.68 6.10 -2.05
CA VAL A 166 18.65 6.67 -2.94
C VAL A 166 19.03 8.09 -3.33
N ASP A 167 19.07 8.38 -4.64
CA ASP A 167 19.34 9.73 -5.12
C ASP A 167 18.13 10.64 -4.86
N THR A 168 18.36 11.92 -4.55
CA THR A 168 17.27 12.86 -4.23
C THR A 168 16.31 13.06 -5.41
N ASP A 169 16.80 12.91 -6.64
CA ASP A 169 15.98 13.01 -7.85
C ASP A 169 15.09 11.77 -8.09
N GLU A 170 15.27 10.69 -7.32
CA GLU A 170 14.44 9.48 -7.38
C GLU A 170 13.29 9.49 -6.37
N ILE A 171 13.13 10.56 -5.58
CA ILE A 171 12.10 10.69 -4.54
C ILE A 171 11.39 12.04 -4.66
N ASP A 172 10.07 12.02 -4.75
CA ASP A 172 9.25 13.22 -4.94
C ASP A 172 9.21 14.10 -3.67
N ALA A 173 9.31 13.48 -2.48
CA ALA A 173 9.50 14.16 -1.21
C ALA A 173 10.32 13.29 -0.24
N PRO A 174 11.47 13.74 0.28
CA PRO A 174 12.17 13.02 1.32
C PRO A 174 11.36 13.04 2.62
N VAL A 175 11.15 11.88 3.23
CA VAL A 175 10.63 11.83 4.60
C VAL A 175 11.71 12.37 5.54
N ASP A 176 11.32 13.29 6.43
CA ASP A 176 12.17 13.75 7.53
C ASP A 176 12.29 12.61 8.55
N VAL A 177 13.43 11.91 8.56
CA VAL A 177 13.67 10.72 9.38
C VAL A 177 14.49 11.04 10.62
#